data_AF-A0A1G2JNB1-F1
#
_entry.id   AF-A0A1G2JNB1-F1
#
_cell.length_a   1.000
_cell.length_b   1.000
_cell.length_c   1.000
_cell.angle_alpha   90.00
_cell.angle_beta   90.00
_cell.angle_gamma   90.00
#
_symmetry.space_group_name_H-M   'P 1'
#
loop_
_entity.id
_entity.type
_entity.pdbx_description
1 polymer ?
#
loop_
_entity_poly.entity_id
_entity_poly.type
_entity_poly.pdbx_seq_one_letter_code
_entity_poly.pdbx_strand_id
1 'polypeptide(L)' 'MNYFFIGLYILLALTAVYYIVFFALLYYWHEKKATFVVVPIIFTFYFFAIGFLIVSIISLAIEYLPSFLNNL' A
#
# COMPACT_ATOMS: atom_id res chain seq x y z
N MET A 1 0.49 -4.88 19.81
CA MET A 1 0.21 -3.92 18.73
C MET A 1 -0.86 -4.54 17.86
N ASN A 2 -1.90 -3.78 17.50
CA ASN A 2 -2.98 -4.28 16.65
C ASN A 2 -2.36 -4.76 15.30
N TYR A 3 -2.68 -5.97 14.82
CA TYR A 3 -2.11 -6.52 13.57
C TYR A 3 -2.25 -5.56 12.39
N PHE A 4 -3.32 -4.77 12.42
CA PHE A 4 -3.56 -3.64 11.54
C PHE A 4 -2.41 -2.61 11.50
N PHE A 5 -1.90 -2.16 12.65
CA PHE A 5 -0.83 -1.17 12.70
C PHE A 5 0.49 -1.70 12.12
N ILE A 6 0.79 -2.98 12.37
CA ILE A 6 1.98 -3.62 11.78
C ILE A 6 1.85 -3.65 10.25
N GLY A 7 0.71 -4.10 9.74
CA GLY A 7 0.43 -4.08 8.30
C GLY A 7 0.48 -2.68 7.70
N LEU A 8 0.00 -1.67 8.43
CA LEU A 8 0.01 -0.28 7.98
C LEU A 8 1.43 0.29 7.89
N TYR A 9 2.32 -0.01 8.85
CA TYR A 9 3.73 0.40 8.77
C TYR A 9 4.45 -0.25 7.59
N ILE A 10 4.22 -1.55 7.36
CA ILE A 10 4.79 -2.27 6.22
C ILE A 10 4.29 -1.66 4.91
N LEU A 11 2.98 -1.37 4.82
CA LEU A 11 2.39 -0.74 3.64
C LEU A 11 2.99 0.64 3.36
N LEU A 12 3.21 1.47 4.39
CA LEU A 12 3.85 2.77 4.24
C LEU A 12 5.27 2.64 3.69
N ALA A 13 6.06 1.69 4.22
CA ALA A 13 7.40 1.43 3.72
C ALA A 13 7.39 0.99 2.25
N LEU A 14 6.51 0.06 1.87
CA LEU A 14 6.36 -0.41 0.49
C LEU A 14 5.88 0.70 -0.44
N THR A 15 4.98 1.56 0.01
CA THR A 15 4.46 2.70 -0.76
C THR A 15 5.57 3.71 -1.04
N ALA A 16 6.44 3.98 -0.06
CA ALA A 16 7.61 4.84 -0.26
C ALA A 16 8.58 4.26 -1.28
N VAL A 17 8.87 2.95 -1.19
CA VAL A 17 9.73 2.25 -2.17
C VAL A 17 9.12 2.30 -3.57
N TYR A 18 7.82 2.01 -3.69
CA TYR A 18 7.11 2.09 -4.97
C TYR A 18 7.21 3.47 -5.60
N TYR A 19 6.95 4.54 -4.82
CA TYR A 19 7.07 5.91 -5.30
C TYR A 19 8.48 6.22 -5.83
N ILE A 20 9.52 5.87 -5.08
CA ILE A 20 10.92 6.16 -5.46
C ILE A 20 11.28 5.43 -6.76
N VAL A 21 10.98 4.14 -6.85
CA VAL A 21 11.29 3.32 -8.04
C VAL A 21 10.52 3.82 -9.26
N PHE A 22 9.23 4.10 -9.10
CA PHE A 22 8.38 4.53 -10.21
C PHE A 22 8.74 5.95 -10.68
N PHE A 23 9.07 6.85 -9.76
CA PHE A 23 9.59 8.17 -10.07
C PHE A 23 10.94 8.09 -10.81
N ALA A 24 11.85 7.22 -10.39
CA ALA A 24 13.13 7.00 -11.08
C ALA A 24 12.94 6.44 -12.51
N LEU A 25 11.98 5.53 -12.70
CA LEU A 25 11.62 5.01 -14.03
C LEU A 25 11.09 6.11 -14.95
N LEU A 26 10.18 6.95 -14.45
CA LEU A 26 9.68 8.09 -15.22
C LEU A 26 10.79 9.09 -15.53
N TYR A 27 11.75 9.31 -14.61
CA TYR A 27 12.96 10.13 -14.84
C TYR A 27 13.74 9.65 -16.04
N TYR A 28 14.03 8.35 -16.05
CA TYR A 28 14.83 7.74 -17.10
C TYR A 28 14.16 7.84 -18.47
N TRP A 29 12.83 7.76 -18.53
CA TRP A 29 12.06 7.77 -19.79
C TRP A 29 11.76 9.17 -20.35
N HIS A 30 12.26 10.25 -19.74
CA HIS A 30 12.14 11.62 -20.25
C HIS A 30 10.69 12.08 -20.56
N GLU A 31 9.72 11.61 -19.76
CA GLU A 31 8.33 12.04 -19.83
C GLU A 31 8.19 13.56 -19.58
N LYS A 32 7.17 14.19 -20.17
CA LYS A 32 6.97 15.66 -20.07
C LYS A 32 6.89 16.11 -18.61
N LYS A 33 7.46 17.30 -18.30
CA LYS A 33 7.65 17.83 -16.92
C LYS A 33 6.41 17.82 -16.02
N ALA A 34 5.20 17.99 -16.57
CA ALA A 34 3.96 17.94 -15.79
C ALA A 34 3.58 16.49 -15.39
N THR A 35 3.85 15.53 -16.27
CA THR A 35 3.67 14.08 -16.05
C THR A 35 4.61 13.55 -14.96
N PHE A 36 5.72 14.24 -14.75
CA PHE A 36 6.84 13.81 -13.91
C PHE A 36 6.53 13.66 -12.41
N VAL A 37 5.60 14.47 -11.90
CA VAL A 37 5.25 14.50 -10.48
C VAL A 37 3.83 13.98 -10.27
N VAL A 38 2.90 14.36 -11.13
CA VAL A 38 1.48 14.01 -11.00
C VAL A 38 1.25 12.50 -11.18
N VAL A 39 1.86 11.90 -12.21
CA VAL A 39 1.68 10.48 -12.50
C VAL A 39 2.20 9.60 -11.35
N PRO A 40 3.44 9.75 -10.86
CA PRO A 40 3.92 8.90 -9.78
C PRO A 40 3.13 9.08 -8.48
N ILE A 41 2.63 10.28 -8.17
CA ILE A 41 1.76 10.50 -7.01
C ILE A 41 0.44 9.75 -7.15
N ILE A 42 -0.25 9.85 -8.30
CA ILE A 42 -1.53 9.18 -8.52
C ILE A 42 -1.37 7.66 -8.45
N PHE A 43 -0.36 7.10 -9.12
CA PHE A 43 -0.10 5.67 -9.08
C PHE A 43 0.28 5.17 -7.69
N THR A 44 1.06 5.96 -6.94
CA THR A 44 1.40 5.65 -5.54
C THR A 44 0.16 5.68 -4.64
N PHE A 45 -0.75 6.63 -4.87
CA PHE A 45 -2.03 6.68 -4.15
C PHE A 45 -2.89 5.44 -4.44
N TYR A 46 -3.00 5.01 -5.70
CA TYR A 46 -3.72 3.77 -6.04
C TYR A 46 -3.08 2.54 -5.42
N PHE A 47 -1.74 2.43 -5.45
CA PHE A 47 -1.00 1.36 -4.79
C PHE A 47 -1.30 1.32 -3.29
N PHE A 48 -1.25 2.47 -2.63
CA PHE A 48 -1.58 2.60 -1.21
C PHE A 48 -3.03 2.20 -0.93
N ALA A 49 -4.00 2.70 -1.71
CA ALA A 49 -5.42 2.43 -1.50
C ALA A 49 -5.75 0.94 -1.62
N ILE A 50 -5.21 0.26 -2.64
CA ILE A 50 -5.39 -1.18 -2.83
C ILE A 50 -4.70 -1.95 -1.70
N GLY A 51 -3.45 -1.61 -1.38
CA GLY A 51 -2.70 -2.26 -0.30
C GLY A 51 -3.36 -2.06 1.07
N PHE A 52 -3.94 -0.90 1.32
CA PHE A 52 -4.68 -0.58 2.55
C PHE A 52 -5.92 -1.45 2.70
N LEU A 53 -6.67 -1.64 1.60
CA LEU A 53 -7.82 -2.53 1.58
C LEU A 53 -7.42 -3.98 1.89
N ILE A 54 -6.32 -4.46 1.30
CA ILE A 54 -5.78 -5.81 1.57
C ILE A 54 -5.38 -5.96 3.05
N VAL A 55 -4.60 -5.01 3.59
CA VAL A 55 -4.18 -5.02 5.00
C VAL A 55 -5.40 -5.02 5.92
N SER A 56 -6.43 -4.23 5.60
CA SER A 56 -7.67 -4.16 6.39
C SER A 56 -8.41 -5.50 6.40
N ILE A 57 -8.57 -6.15 5.24
CA ILE A 57 -9.23 -7.47 5.13
C ILE A 57 -8.44 -8.53 5.92
N ILE A 58 -7.11 -8.59 5.74
CA ILE A 58 -6.26 -9.56 6.44
C ILE A 58 -6.33 -9.34 7.96
N SER A 59 -6.30 -8.09 8.40
CA SER A 59 -6.35 -7.76 9.83
C SER A 59 -7.68 -8.17 10.44
N LEU A 60 -8.80 -7.91 9.75
CA LEU A 60 -10.13 -8.37 10.17
C LEU A 60 -10.20 -9.90 10.21
N ALA A 61 -9.67 -10.58 9.19
CA ALA A 61 -9.66 -12.04 9.16
C ALA A 61 -8.90 -12.60 10.38
N ILE A 62 -7.67 -12.13 10.64
CA ILE A 62 -6.86 -12.61 11.77
C ILE A 62 -7.54 -12.33 13.12
N GLU A 63 -8.13 -11.16 13.29
CA GLU A 63 -8.76 -10.76 14.56
C GLU A 63 -10.01 -11.59 14.87
N TYR A 64 -10.86 -11.85 13.88
CA TYR A 64 -12.15 -12.51 14.09
C TYR A 64 -12.13 -14.03 13.87
N LEU A 65 -11.13 -14.57 13.17
CA LEU A 65 -11.02 -16.02 12.89
C LEU A 65 -11.01 -16.91 14.15
N PRO A 66 -10.27 -16.59 15.24
CA PRO A 66 -10.27 -17.40 16.45
C PRO A 66 -11.65 -17.47 17.12
N SER A 67 -12.41 -16.36 17.07
CA SER A 67 -13.78 -16.32 17.62
C SER A 67 -14.76 -17.18 16.82
N PHE A 68 -14.58 -17.24 15.49
CA PHE A 68 -15.38 -18.08 14.61
C PHE A 68 -15.08 -19.57 14.83
N LEU A 69 -13.81 -19.93 15.00
CA LEU A 69 -13.39 -21.31 15.20
C LEU A 69 -13.76 -21.86 16.59
N ASN A 70 -13.77 -21.03 17.63
CA ASN A 70 -14.14 -21.45 18.98
C ASN A 70 -15.67 -21.56 19.22
N ASN A 71 -16.48 -20.90 18.40
CA ASN A 71 -17.96 -20.93 18.50
C ASN A 71 -18.61 -22.01 17.60
N LEU A 72 -17.80 -22.87 16.98
CA LEU A 72 -18.20 -23.91 16.03
C LEU A 72 -17.89 -25.28 16.64
#